data_AF-A0A8J6GIT4-F1
#
_entry.id   AF-A0A8J6GIT4-F1
#
_cell.length_a   1.000
_cell.length_b   1.000
_cell.length_c   1.000
_cell.angle_alpha   90.00
_cell.angle_beta   90.00
_cell.angle_gamma   90.00
#
_symmetry.space_group_name_H-M   'P 1'
#
loop_
_entity.id
_entity.type
_entity.pdbx_description
1 polymer ?
#
loop_
_entity_poly.entity_id
_entity_poly.type
_entity_poly.pdbx_seq_one_letter_code
_entity_poly.pdbx_strand_id
1 'polypeptide(L)'
;MGFVEVVKNDTCFKRHQVRFRRRREGKTGYYARKGLVIQDKNKYNTPKYRTIVLVTNRNPICQIAYAHIEGDVIICAPYAQELPKYSVKAGPTKYAAAYCTGLLLVCRLLSRFCMDKICEGQVEVTEMNTLWKTLLVSLAPSLAIWMQVLPELRSSFGGPEGSCGWRLVYSS
;
A
#
# COMPACT_ATOMS: atom_id res chain seq x y z
N MET A 1 -49.28 -18.29 -6.86
CA MET A 1 -48.19 -17.32 -6.61
C MET A 1 -48.49 -16.64 -5.28
N GLY A 2 -47.64 -16.78 -4.26
CA GLY A 2 -47.87 -16.21 -2.93
C GLY A 2 -47.53 -14.73 -2.86
N PHE A 3 -48.20 -13.99 -1.97
CA PHE A 3 -47.90 -12.59 -1.68
C PHE A 3 -46.48 -12.46 -1.11
N VAL A 4 -45.64 -11.65 -1.76
CA VAL A 4 -44.28 -11.32 -1.30
C VAL A 4 -44.32 -9.92 -0.70
N GLU A 5 -44.02 -9.81 0.59
CA GLU A 5 -44.00 -8.52 1.27
C GLU A 5 -42.87 -7.64 0.74
N VAL A 6 -43.21 -6.38 0.41
CA VAL A 6 -42.23 -5.40 -0.06
C VAL A 6 -41.50 -4.78 1.14
N VAL A 7 -40.30 -5.29 1.40
CA VAL A 7 -39.43 -4.84 2.51
C VAL A 7 -38.77 -3.49 2.22
N LYS A 8 -38.45 -3.20 0.96
CA LYS A 8 -37.78 -1.94 0.54
C LYS A 8 -38.80 -1.02 -0.14
N ASN A 9 -39.39 -0.12 0.65
CA ASN A 9 -40.37 0.88 0.21
C ASN A 9 -39.71 2.27 0.02
N ASP A 10 -40.40 3.23 -0.60
CA ASP A 10 -39.90 4.60 -0.80
C ASP A 10 -39.45 5.28 0.50
N THR A 11 -40.11 4.97 1.60
CA THR A 11 -39.76 5.43 2.95
C THR A 11 -38.39 4.91 3.42
N CYS A 12 -37.98 3.70 3.00
CA CYS A 12 -36.66 3.14 3.27
C CYS A 12 -35.58 3.96 2.56
N PHE A 13 -35.78 4.28 1.28
CA PHE A 13 -34.83 5.06 0.49
C PHE A 13 -34.67 6.50 0.99
N LYS A 14 -35.77 7.14 1.43
CA LYS A 14 -35.74 8.50 2.02
C LYS A 14 -34.89 8.57 3.30
N ARG A 15 -34.83 7.50 4.09
CA ARG A 15 -34.07 7.44 5.37
C ARG A 15 -32.65 6.89 5.21
N HIS A 16 -32.30 6.41 4.02
CA HIS A 16 -31.03 5.73 3.81
C HIS A 16 -29.86 6.72 3.81
N GLN A 17 -29.06 6.72 4.88
CA GLN A 17 -27.84 7.52 4.93
C GLN A 17 -26.71 6.85 4.14
N VAL A 18 -26.40 7.43 2.99
CA VAL A 18 -25.38 6.92 2.08
C VAL A 18 -23.99 7.04 2.70
N ARG A 19 -23.26 5.92 2.74
CA ARG A 19 -21.85 5.91 3.17
C ARG A 19 -20.95 6.59 2.13
N PHE A 20 -19.78 7.07 2.55
CA PHE A 20 -18.80 7.70 1.65
C PHE A 20 -18.52 6.85 0.40
N ARG A 21 -18.33 7.51 -0.76
CA ARG A 21 -18.18 6.87 -2.08
C ARG A 21 -17.19 5.69 -2.06
N ARG A 22 -15.95 5.90 -1.61
CA ARG A 22 -14.91 4.85 -1.60
C ARG A 22 -15.20 3.69 -0.64
N ARG A 23 -16.06 3.89 0.37
CA ARG A 23 -16.52 2.83 1.26
C ARG A 23 -17.57 1.95 0.60
N ARG A 24 -18.44 2.54 -0.24
CA ARG A 24 -19.39 1.79 -1.07
C ARG A 24 -18.67 0.95 -2.13
N GLU A 25 -17.58 1.48 -2.69
CA GLU A 25 -16.72 0.73 -3.62
C GLU A 25 -15.81 -0.30 -2.93
N GLY A 26 -15.80 -0.38 -1.59
CA GLY A 26 -14.93 -1.30 -0.83
C GLY A 26 -13.44 -0.96 -0.85
N LYS A 27 -13.02 0.14 -1.49
CA LYS A 27 -11.60 0.47 -1.75
C LYS A 27 -10.88 1.11 -0.57
N THR A 28 -11.57 1.53 0.49
CA THR A 28 -10.93 2.34 1.55
C THR A 28 -11.52 2.10 2.92
N GLY A 29 -10.67 1.58 3.82
CA GLY A 29 -10.90 1.56 5.26
C GLY A 29 -10.63 2.92 5.89
N TYR A 30 -11.69 3.72 6.09
CA TYR A 30 -11.56 5.06 6.67
C TYR A 30 -10.99 5.07 8.10
N TYR A 31 -11.20 4.00 8.88
CA TYR A 31 -10.65 3.88 10.23
C TYR A 31 -9.11 3.78 10.20
N ALA A 32 -8.57 2.88 9.37
CA ALA A 32 -7.13 2.77 9.15
C ALA A 32 -6.55 4.04 8.52
N ARG A 33 -7.21 4.60 7.49
CA ARG A 33 -6.75 5.84 6.84
C ARG A 33 -6.62 7.00 7.82
N LYS A 34 -7.50 7.09 8.83
CA LYS A 34 -7.43 8.12 9.87
C LYS A 34 -6.10 8.06 10.63
N GLY A 35 -5.65 6.89 11.08
CA GLY A 35 -4.36 6.74 11.77
C GLY A 35 -3.15 7.03 10.87
N LEU A 36 -3.25 6.70 9.59
CA LEU A 36 -2.19 6.95 8.62
C LEU A 36 -2.02 8.44 8.30
N VAL A 37 -3.12 9.18 8.18
CA VAL A 37 -3.13 10.60 7.76
C VAL A 37 -2.90 11.56 8.93
N ILE A 38 -3.39 11.24 10.13
CA ILE A 38 -3.24 12.14 11.28
C ILE A 38 -1.76 12.34 11.60
N GLN A 39 -1.41 13.61 11.74
CA GLN A 39 -0.11 14.08 12.15
C GLN A 39 -0.25 14.92 13.42
N ASP A 40 0.81 14.95 14.22
CA ASP A 40 0.88 15.80 15.41
C ASP A 40 0.70 17.25 15.00
N LYS A 41 -0.20 17.98 15.65
CA LYS A 41 -0.51 19.38 15.31
C LYS A 41 0.71 20.30 15.45
N ASN A 42 1.67 19.91 16.28
CA ASN A 42 2.93 20.62 16.48
C ASN A 42 3.78 20.65 15.20
N LYS A 43 3.57 19.66 14.33
CA LYS A 43 4.25 19.51 13.04
C LYS A 43 3.26 19.96 11.96
N TYR A 44 3.31 21.26 11.65
CA TYR A 44 2.38 21.97 10.76
C TYR A 44 2.44 21.46 9.31
N ASN A 45 2.91 22.28 8.37
CA ASN A 45 2.91 21.98 6.93
C ASN A 45 3.87 20.87 6.51
N THR A 46 4.56 20.24 7.46
CA THR A 46 5.35 19.03 7.21
C THR A 46 4.43 17.89 6.80
N PRO A 47 4.56 17.32 5.60
CA PRO A 47 3.67 16.24 5.16
C PRO A 47 4.05 14.90 5.81
N LYS A 48 3.05 14.10 6.19
CA LYS A 48 3.23 12.70 6.58
C LYS A 48 3.23 11.80 5.34
N TYR A 49 4.40 11.30 4.98
CA TYR A 49 4.55 10.36 3.87
C TYR A 49 4.06 8.96 4.25
N ARG A 50 3.34 8.34 3.32
CA ARG A 50 2.88 6.95 3.44
C ARG A 50 3.23 6.16 2.18
N THR A 51 3.62 4.91 2.39
CA THR A 51 3.80 3.96 1.29
C THR A 51 2.46 3.26 1.04
N ILE A 52 2.04 3.22 -0.22
CA ILE A 52 0.85 2.52 -0.68
C ILE A 52 1.35 1.32 -1.47
N VAL A 53 0.98 0.13 -1.03
CA VAL A 53 1.23 -1.12 -1.75
C VAL A 53 -0.12 -1.73 -2.08
N LEU A 54 -0.38 -1.92 -3.37
CA LEU A 54 -1.58 -2.59 -3.87
C LEU A 54 -1.15 -3.78 -4.71
N VAL A 55 -1.60 -4.97 -4.31
CA VAL A 55 -1.41 -6.18 -5.09
C VAL A 55 -2.61 -6.32 -6.02
N THR A 56 -2.34 -6.35 -7.33
CA THR A 56 -3.36 -6.68 -8.33
C THR A 56 -2.98 -7.99 -9.01
N ASN A 57 -3.94 -8.63 -9.68
CA ASN A 57 -3.73 -9.91 -10.36
C ASN A 57 -2.63 -9.86 -11.43
N ARG A 58 -2.36 -8.69 -12.01
CA ARG A 58 -1.41 -8.53 -13.11
C ARG A 58 -0.10 -7.93 -12.65
N ASN A 59 -0.16 -6.82 -11.90
CA ASN A 59 1.02 -6.05 -11.53
C ASN A 59 0.93 -5.57 -10.07
N PRO A 60 1.98 -5.72 -9.24
CA PRO A 60 2.07 -5.01 -7.99
C PRO A 60 2.26 -3.50 -8.26
N ILE A 61 1.62 -2.68 -7.44
CA ILE A 61 1.72 -1.22 -7.49
C ILE A 61 2.29 -0.76 -6.15
N CYS A 62 3.41 -0.05 -6.22
CA CYS A 62 4.04 0.59 -5.07
C CYS A 62 4.06 2.09 -5.32
N GLN A 63 3.63 2.89 -4.36
CA GLN A 63 3.61 4.36 -4.49
C GLN A 63 3.95 5.00 -3.16
N ILE A 64 4.48 6.22 -3.20
CA ILE A 64 4.55 7.08 -2.02
C ILE A 64 3.71 8.30 -2.23
N ALA A 65 2.86 8.56 -1.25
CA ALA A 65 1.94 9.66 -1.25
C ALA A 65 1.93 10.36 0.11
N TYR A 66 1.41 11.58 0.10
CA TYR A 66 1.05 12.32 1.30
C TYR A 66 -0.33 12.94 1.10
N ALA A 67 -0.99 13.26 2.20
CA ALA A 67 -2.37 13.76 2.17
C ALA A 67 -2.40 15.29 2.07
N HIS A 68 -3.18 15.79 1.12
CA HIS A 68 -3.65 17.18 1.05
C HIS A 68 -5.18 17.23 1.15
N ILE A 69 -5.73 18.41 1.38
CA ILE A 69 -7.18 18.63 1.51
C ILE A 69 -7.89 18.32 0.18
N GLU A 70 -7.29 18.74 -0.94
CA GLU A 70 -7.81 18.49 -2.29
C GLU A 70 -7.75 17.00 -2.67
N GLY A 71 -6.72 16.30 -2.22
CA GLY A 71 -6.47 14.91 -2.58
C GLY A 71 -5.12 14.42 -2.07
N ASP A 72 -4.83 13.14 -2.28
CA ASP A 72 -3.50 12.61 -1.97
C ASP A 72 -2.56 12.92 -3.14
N VAL A 73 -1.40 13.51 -2.85
CA VAL A 73 -0.37 13.81 -3.86
C VAL A 73 0.66 12.68 -3.88
N ILE A 74 0.94 12.18 -5.08
CA ILE A 74 1.89 11.09 -5.31
C ILE A 74 3.26 11.70 -5.64
N ILE A 75 4.28 11.26 -4.92
CA ILE A 75 5.67 11.63 -5.20
C ILE A 75 6.19 10.66 -6.26
N CYS A 76 6.44 9.41 -5.89
CA CYS A 76 6.99 8.39 -6.76
C CYS A 76 5.99 7.25 -6.97
N ALA A 77 5.91 6.77 -8.21
CA ALA A 77 5.12 5.61 -8.60
C ALA A 77 5.90 4.78 -9.64
N PRO A 78 6.65 3.75 -9.23
CA PRO A 78 7.15 2.73 -10.14
C PRO A 78 6.06 1.76 -10.57
N TYR A 79 6.19 1.27 -11.80
CA TYR A 79 5.29 0.25 -12.34
C TYR A 79 6.07 -1.02 -12.70
N ALA A 80 5.50 -2.18 -12.41
CA ALA A 80 6.12 -3.48 -12.74
C ALA A 80 6.41 -3.65 -14.25
N GLN A 81 5.67 -2.95 -15.11
CA GLN A 81 5.88 -2.94 -16.56
C GLN A 81 7.19 -2.28 -16.98
N GLU A 82 7.85 -1.54 -16.09
CA GLU A 82 9.14 -0.90 -16.35
C GLU A 82 10.31 -1.86 -16.06
N LEU A 83 10.07 -2.96 -15.34
CA LEU A 83 11.09 -3.96 -15.00
C LEU A 83 11.84 -4.57 -16.19
N PRO A 84 11.22 -4.81 -17.37
CA PRO A 84 11.94 -5.30 -18.54
C PRO A 84 13.08 -4.38 -19.00
N LYS A 85 13.01 -3.07 -18.70
CA LYS A 85 14.09 -2.11 -19.00
C LYS A 85 15.35 -2.40 -18.19
N TYR A 86 15.20 -3.01 -17.01
CA TYR A 86 16.27 -3.35 -16.08
C TYR A 86 16.72 -4.81 -16.23
N SER A 87 16.49 -5.43 -17.40
CA SER A 87 16.84 -6.83 -17.73
C SER A 87 16.19 -7.92 -16.86
N VAL A 88 15.19 -7.56 -16.05
CA VAL A 88 14.42 -8.52 -15.24
C VAL A 88 13.36 -9.18 -16.13
N LYS A 89 13.66 -10.40 -16.62
CA LYS A 89 12.75 -11.22 -17.45
C LYS A 89 11.67 -11.97 -16.64
N ALA A 90 11.59 -11.75 -15.33
CA ALA A 90 10.59 -12.40 -14.49
C ALA A 90 9.18 -11.85 -14.78
N GLY A 91 8.18 -12.73 -14.74
CA GLY A 91 6.78 -12.31 -14.88
C GLY A 91 6.40 -11.27 -13.81
N PRO A 92 5.68 -10.19 -14.17
CA PRO A 92 5.40 -9.05 -13.27
C PRO A 92 4.52 -9.42 -12.07
N THR A 93 3.90 -10.61 -12.10
CA THR A 93 3.02 -11.13 -11.04
C THR A 93 3.75 -11.83 -9.90
N LYS A 94 5.04 -12.15 -10.05
CA LYS A 94 5.78 -12.93 -9.05
C LYS A 94 6.18 -12.06 -7.85
N TYR A 95 6.39 -12.69 -6.70
CA TYR A 95 6.96 -12.05 -5.50
C TYR A 95 8.26 -11.28 -5.80
N ALA A 96 9.11 -11.84 -6.65
CA ALA A 96 10.34 -11.19 -7.11
C ALA A 96 10.08 -9.84 -7.81
N ALA A 97 9.02 -9.73 -8.62
CA ALA A 97 8.66 -8.48 -9.27
C ALA A 97 8.21 -7.42 -8.25
N ALA A 98 7.45 -7.82 -7.21
CA ALA A 98 7.05 -6.92 -6.13
C ALA A 98 8.27 -6.35 -5.37
N TYR A 99 9.25 -7.21 -5.07
CA TYR A 99 10.50 -6.81 -4.43
C TYR A 99 11.29 -5.82 -5.30
N CYS A 100 11.48 -6.14 -6.59
CA CYS A 100 12.15 -5.24 -7.53
C CYS A 100 11.42 -3.90 -7.69
N THR A 101 10.08 -3.88 -7.73
CA THR A 101 9.32 -2.62 -7.78
C THR A 101 9.46 -1.79 -6.51
N GLY A 102 9.58 -2.43 -5.34
CA GLY A 102 9.84 -1.76 -4.07
C GLY A 102 11.22 -1.13 -4.03
N LEU A 103 12.25 -1.85 -4.47
CA LEU A 103 13.62 -1.34 -4.57
C LEU A 103 13.68 -0.15 -5.55
N LEU A 104 13.04 -0.28 -6.70
CA LEU A 104 12.97 0.79 -7.70
C LEU A 104 12.25 2.05 -7.17
N LEU A 105 11.26 1.86 -6.30
CA LEU A 105 10.58 2.96 -5.62
C LEU A 105 11.57 3.77 -4.79
N VAL A 106 12.34 3.08 -3.94
CA VAL A 106 13.28 3.71 -3.01
C VAL A 106 14.39 4.43 -3.78
N CYS A 107 14.96 3.80 -4.81
CA CYS A 107 15.96 4.46 -5.66
C CYS A 107 15.39 5.75 -6.29
N ARG A 108 14.16 5.71 -6.83
CA ARG A 108 13.55 6.92 -7.42
C ARG A 108 13.28 8.02 -6.41
N LEU A 109 12.92 7.68 -5.16
CA LEU A 109 12.77 8.69 -4.12
C LEU A 109 14.09 9.32 -3.75
N LEU A 110 15.12 8.50 -3.50
CA LEU A 110 16.42 8.98 -3.05
C LEU A 110 17.02 9.92 -4.08
N SER A 111 16.89 9.60 -5.38
CA SER A 111 17.34 10.49 -6.45
C SER A 111 16.55 11.79 -6.54
N ARG A 112 15.26 11.78 -6.18
CA ARG A 112 14.45 13.01 -6.11
C ARG A 112 14.79 13.88 -4.90
N PHE A 113 15.20 13.28 -3.79
CA PHE A 113 15.61 13.99 -2.59
C PHE A 113 17.14 14.22 -2.53
N CYS A 114 17.88 13.83 -3.58
CA CYS A 114 19.34 13.92 -3.68
C CYS A 114 20.10 13.23 -2.54
N MET A 115 19.55 12.15 -1.98
CA MET A 115 20.11 11.41 -0.83
C MET A 115 20.82 10.11 -1.22
N ASP A 116 21.07 9.90 -2.51
CA ASP A 116 21.60 8.64 -3.06
C ASP A 116 22.94 8.20 -2.45
N LYS A 117 23.84 9.17 -2.18
CA LYS A 117 25.20 8.89 -1.67
C LYS A 117 25.27 8.60 -0.17
N ILE A 118 24.23 8.98 0.57
CA ILE A 118 24.21 8.92 2.04
C ILE A 118 23.50 7.64 2.51
N CYS A 119 22.54 7.17 1.72
CA CYS A 119 21.71 6.02 2.04
C CYS A 119 22.03 4.85 1.10
N GLU A 120 23.26 4.36 1.13
CA GLU A 120 23.61 3.10 0.49
C GLU A 120 23.01 1.97 1.33
N GLY A 121 21.95 1.34 0.81
CA GLY A 121 21.32 0.18 1.45
C GLY A 121 22.27 -1.02 1.51
N GLN A 122 21.81 -2.11 2.13
CA GLN A 122 22.58 -3.35 2.14
C GLN A 122 22.72 -3.90 0.71
N VAL A 123 23.96 -4.03 0.24
CA VAL A 123 24.27 -4.51 -1.13
C VAL A 123 24.04 -6.02 -1.26
N GLU A 124 24.22 -6.78 -0.18
CA GLU A 124 24.03 -8.22 -0.16
C GLU A 124 22.69 -8.62 0.45
N VAL A 125 21.89 -9.37 -0.30
CA VAL A 125 20.62 -9.93 0.18
C VAL A 125 20.92 -11.21 0.96
N THR A 126 21.26 -11.07 2.24
CA THR A 126 21.34 -12.20 3.17
C THR A 126 19.98 -12.42 3.84
N GLU A 127 19.59 -13.68 4.01
CA GLU A 127 18.32 -14.06 4.62
C GLU A 127 18.21 -13.47 6.05
N MET A 128 17.19 -12.61 6.23
CA MET A 128 16.53 -12.20 7.48
C MET A 128 17.26 -12.53 8.80
N ASN A 129 18.03 -11.61 9.39
CA ASN A 129 17.85 -11.28 10.83
C ASN A 129 18.63 -10.12 11.46
N THR A 130 19.58 -9.43 10.82
CA THR A 130 20.51 -8.60 11.62
C THR A 130 20.35 -7.07 11.57
N LEU A 131 19.40 -6.49 10.82
CA LEU A 131 19.34 -5.01 10.64
C LEU A 131 17.98 -4.33 10.88
N TRP A 132 17.00 -5.00 11.49
CA TRP A 132 15.73 -4.34 11.84
C TRP A 132 15.80 -3.58 13.18
N LYS A 133 16.80 -3.84 14.03
CA LYS A 133 16.98 -3.15 15.33
C LYS A 133 17.71 -1.80 15.24
N THR A 134 18.60 -1.62 14.27
CA THR A 134 19.46 -0.42 14.17
C THR A 134 18.82 0.72 13.38
N LEU A 135 17.94 0.43 12.42
CA LEU A 135 17.24 1.45 11.61
C LEU A 135 15.99 2.03 12.30
N LEU A 136 15.57 1.43 13.42
CA LEU A 136 14.42 1.86 14.24
C LEU A 136 14.67 3.14 15.04
N VAL A 137 15.90 3.69 15.04
CA VAL A 137 16.27 4.82 15.91
C VAL A 137 16.26 6.19 15.19
N SER A 138 16.27 6.26 13.84
CA SER A 138 16.46 7.55 13.16
C SER A 138 15.35 8.01 12.21
N LEU A 139 14.40 7.16 11.80
CA LEU A 139 13.23 7.60 11.05
C LEU A 139 11.93 7.22 11.76
N ALA A 140 11.19 8.26 12.12
CA ALA A 140 9.91 8.26 12.80
C ALA A 140 8.85 7.31 12.15
N PRO A 141 7.70 7.04 12.82
CA PRO A 141 6.89 5.81 12.76
C PRO A 141 6.18 5.48 11.44
N SER A 142 6.55 6.09 10.31
CA SER A 142 6.04 5.74 8.98
C SER A 142 6.54 4.37 8.47
N LEU A 143 7.67 3.87 8.99
CA LEU A 143 8.20 2.54 8.65
C LEU A 143 7.47 1.38 9.38
N ALA A 144 6.76 1.65 10.48
CA ALA A 144 6.00 0.63 11.21
C ALA A 144 4.86 0.02 10.36
N ILE A 145 4.38 0.75 9.35
CA ILE A 145 3.33 0.28 8.43
C ILE A 145 3.88 -0.76 7.45
N TRP A 146 5.17 -0.74 7.13
CA TRP A 146 5.82 -1.79 6.33
C TRP A 146 5.94 -3.11 7.10
N MET A 147 6.10 -3.07 8.43
CA MET A 147 6.21 -4.28 9.26
C MET A 147 4.90 -5.05 9.45
N GLN A 148 3.73 -4.45 9.22
CA GLN A 148 2.44 -5.17 9.23
C GLN A 148 2.11 -5.84 7.90
N VAL A 149 2.65 -5.35 6.78
CA VAL A 149 2.31 -5.84 5.41
C VAL A 149 3.17 -7.04 4.98
N LEU A 150 4.39 -7.19 5.52
CA LEU A 150 5.32 -8.27 5.15
C LEU A 150 4.88 -9.69 5.57
N PRO A 151 4.35 -9.93 6.78
CA PRO A 151 3.79 -11.24 7.16
C PRO A 151 2.55 -11.61 6.33
N GLU A 152 1.80 -10.60 5.93
CA GLU A 152 0.62 -10.70 5.08
C GLU A 152 1.01 -11.06 3.63
N LEU A 153 2.02 -10.42 3.03
CA LEU A 153 2.49 -10.83 1.69
C LEU A 153 2.95 -12.30 1.63
N ARG A 154 3.48 -12.86 2.72
CA ARG A 154 3.87 -14.29 2.80
C ARG A 154 2.67 -15.24 2.74
N SER A 155 1.52 -14.89 3.33
CA SER A 155 0.30 -15.70 3.26
C SER A 155 -0.44 -15.58 1.91
N SER A 156 -0.23 -14.48 1.18
CA SER A 156 -0.88 -14.25 -0.12
C SER A 156 -0.18 -14.89 -1.32
N PHE A 157 1.13 -15.14 -1.21
CA PHE A 157 1.91 -15.81 -2.24
C PHE A 157 2.17 -17.30 -1.93
N GLY A 158 1.71 -17.82 -0.77
CA GLY A 158 2.07 -19.15 -0.24
C GLY A 158 0.96 -20.20 -0.23
N GLY A 159 -0.09 -20.07 -1.05
CA GLY A 159 -1.15 -21.09 -1.17
C GLY A 159 -0.91 -22.07 -2.32
N PRO A 160 -1.21 -23.37 -2.16
CA PRO A 160 -1.27 -24.30 -3.28
C PRO A 160 -2.38 -23.88 -4.25
N GLU A 161 -2.16 -24.15 -5.53
CA GLU A 161 -2.99 -23.85 -6.69
C GLU A 161 -4.49 -23.62 -6.40
N GLY A 162 -5.02 -22.47 -6.84
CA GLY A 162 -6.43 -22.38 -7.24
C GLY A 162 -7.45 -21.69 -6.31
N SER A 163 -7.07 -21.05 -5.21
CA SER A 163 -8.03 -20.19 -4.48
C SER A 163 -7.43 -18.84 -4.10
N CYS A 164 -7.70 -17.83 -4.93
CA CYS A 164 -7.37 -16.44 -4.66
C CYS A 164 -8.33 -15.88 -3.59
N GLY A 165 -8.21 -16.34 -2.35
CA GLY A 165 -8.84 -15.77 -1.17
C GLY A 165 -8.05 -14.55 -0.70
N TRP A 166 -8.28 -13.40 -1.34
CA TRP A 166 -7.62 -12.14 -1.03
C TRP A 166 -8.03 -11.67 0.37
N ARG A 167 -7.16 -11.84 1.37
CA ARG A 167 -7.33 -11.18 2.67
C ARG A 167 -5.98 -10.73 3.21
N LEU A 168 -5.43 -9.69 2.57
CA LEU A 168 -4.53 -8.76 3.21
C LEU A 168 -5.24 -7.44 3.44
N VAL A 169 -4.90 -6.81 4.56
CA VAL A 169 -5.59 -5.71 5.20
C VAL A 169 -5.43 -4.43 4.36
N TYR A 170 -6.14 -4.37 3.23
CA TYR A 170 -7.34 -3.56 2.99
C TYR A 170 -7.70 -3.67 1.50
N SER A 171 -8.26 -4.82 1.09
CA SER A 171 -9.22 -4.96 -0.02
C SER A 171 -9.69 -6.41 -0.14
N SER A 172 -10.67 -6.80 0.67
CA SER A 172 -11.85 -7.65 0.38
C SER A 172 -12.64 -7.86 1.67
#